data_AF-A0ABC8AU06-F1
#
_entry.id   AF-A0ABC8AU06-F1
#
_cell.length_a   1.000
_cell.length_b   1.000
_cell.length_c   1.000
_cell.angle_alpha   90.00
_cell.angle_beta   90.00
_cell.angle_gamma   90.00
#
_symmetry.space_group_name_H-M   'P 1'
#
loop_
_entity.id
_entity.type
_entity.pdbx_description
1 polymer ?
#
loop_
_entity_poly.entity_id
_entity_poly.type
_entity_poly.pdbx_seq_one_letter_code
_entity_poly.pdbx_strand_id
1 'polypeptide(L)'
;MTNINELADRYLAMWNEPDADARRKLITELWAEDGAQILVDPPEDLRNAATDLNFPIPVLEVRGRHALERRVERAYEMFVAPGEHRFVQRSPATRLLKNVVAFTWSMVTADGTAVGGGLDVLALDEDGRIRTDHQHIGVD
;
A
#
# COMPACT_ATOMS: atom_id res chain seq x y z
N MET A 1 12.19 13.53 13.94
CA MET A 1 11.13 12.52 14.13
C MET A 1 10.18 12.64 12.96
N THR A 2 9.97 11.57 12.18
CA THR A 2 9.01 11.56 11.07
C THR A 2 7.60 11.83 11.62
N ASN A 3 6.91 12.81 11.02
CA ASN A 3 5.49 13.00 11.24
C ASN A 3 4.74 11.84 10.56
N ILE A 4 4.03 11.03 11.34
CA ILE A 4 3.42 9.78 10.86
C ILE A 4 2.20 10.01 10.00
N ASN A 5 1.49 11.13 10.18
CA ASN A 5 0.41 11.50 9.29
C ASN A 5 0.97 11.93 7.93
N GLU A 6 2.04 12.73 7.92
CA GLU A 6 2.73 13.10 6.68
C GLU A 6 3.30 11.87 5.94
N LEU A 7 3.79 10.87 6.68
CA LEU A 7 4.20 9.58 6.09
C LEU A 7 3.01 8.88 5.41
N ALA A 8 1.86 8.77 6.08
CA ALA A 8 0.66 8.16 5.52
C ALA A 8 0.14 8.93 4.30
N ASP A 9 0.12 10.27 4.36
CA ASP A 9 -0.26 11.14 3.25
C ASP A 9 0.64 10.91 2.02
N ARG A 10 1.96 10.90 2.22
CA ARG A 10 2.93 10.64 1.13
C ARG A 10 2.83 9.22 0.59
N TYR A 11 2.60 8.24 1.46
CA TYR A 11 2.37 6.86 1.05
C TYR A 11 1.14 6.74 0.16
N LEU A 12 0.02 7.38 0.50
CA LEU A 12 -1.19 7.37 -0.31
C LEU A 12 -1.04 8.21 -1.58
N ALA A 13 -0.30 9.32 -1.54
CA ALA A 13 0.02 10.11 -2.73
C ALA A 13 0.73 9.26 -3.79
N MET A 14 1.66 8.39 -3.40
CA MET A 14 2.35 7.46 -4.31
C MET A 14 1.38 6.59 -5.12
N TRP A 15 0.29 6.11 -4.50
CA TRP A 15 -0.72 5.29 -5.17
C TRP A 15 -1.63 6.07 -6.12
N ASN A 16 -1.76 7.39 -5.91
CA ASN A 16 -2.62 8.26 -6.72
C ASN A 16 -1.83 9.08 -7.76
N GLU A 17 -0.49 9.03 -7.76
CA GLU A 17 0.36 9.91 -8.57
C GLU A 17 0.31 9.55 -10.07
N PRO A 18 -0.22 10.44 -10.93
CA PRO A 18 -0.33 10.20 -12.36
C PRO A 18 1.02 10.22 -13.09
N ASP A 19 1.96 11.07 -12.67
CA ASP A 19 3.24 11.21 -13.34
C ASP A 19 4.19 10.06 -12.94
N ALA A 20 4.68 9.32 -13.93
CA ALA A 20 5.49 8.13 -13.70
C ALA A 20 6.84 8.45 -13.01
N ASP A 21 7.45 9.60 -13.34
CA ASP A 21 8.73 10.00 -12.76
C ASP A 21 8.56 10.54 -11.34
N ALA A 22 7.50 11.30 -11.07
CA ALA A 22 7.11 11.71 -9.73
C ALA A 22 6.79 10.50 -8.84
N ARG A 23 6.06 9.51 -9.37
CA ARG A 23 5.76 8.25 -8.66
C ARG A 23 7.02 7.47 -8.33
N ARG A 24 7.97 7.35 -9.27
CA ARG A 24 9.29 6.73 -9.03
C ARG A 24 10.07 7.46 -7.95
N LYS A 25 10.03 8.80 -7.95
CA LYS A 25 10.68 9.61 -6.93
C LYS A 25 10.06 9.37 -5.55
N LEU A 26 8.73 9.35 -5.45
CA LEU A 26 8.03 9.02 -4.20
C LEU A 26 8.45 7.65 -3.67
N ILE A 27 8.52 6.63 -4.53
CA ILE A 27 8.97 5.28 -4.14
C ILE A 27 10.40 5.32 -3.61
N THR A 28 11.30 6.02 -4.29
CA THR A 28 12.72 6.13 -3.88
C THR A 28 12.87 6.83 -2.52
N GLU A 29 12.05 7.84 -2.25
CA GLU A 29 12.07 8.58 -0.99
C GLU A 29 11.42 7.82 0.16
N LEU A 30 10.32 7.10 -0.10
CA LEU A 30 9.54 6.39 0.91
C LEU A 30 10.14 5.05 1.29
N TRP A 31 10.68 4.30 0.34
CA TRP A 31 11.09 2.91 0.55
C TRP A 31 12.59 2.73 0.70
N ALA A 32 13.00 1.83 1.57
CA ALA A 32 14.35 1.27 1.57
C ALA A 32 14.62 0.59 0.22
N GLU A 33 15.89 0.47 -0.18
CA GLU A 33 16.26 -0.10 -1.48
C GLU A 33 15.74 -1.54 -1.66
N ASP A 34 15.80 -2.34 -0.59
CA ASP A 34 15.33 -3.72 -0.48
C ASP A 34 13.97 -3.86 0.22
N GLY A 35 13.24 -2.75 0.39
CA GLY A 35 11.95 -2.72 1.07
C GLY A 35 10.92 -3.64 0.41
N ALA A 36 10.01 -4.20 1.21
CA ALA A 36 9.02 -5.17 0.73
C ALA A 36 7.60 -4.80 1.14
N GLN A 37 6.67 -4.92 0.19
CA GLN A 37 5.25 -4.97 0.46
C GLN A 37 4.81 -6.43 0.55
N ILE A 38 4.06 -6.76 1.60
CA ILE A 38 3.49 -8.07 1.88
C ILE A 38 1.97 -7.91 1.91
N LEU A 39 1.28 -8.50 0.93
CA LEU A 39 -0.17 -8.63 0.98
C LEU A 39 -0.49 -9.83 1.87
N VAL A 40 -0.91 -9.55 3.09
CA VAL A 40 -1.23 -10.56 4.10
C VAL A 40 -2.49 -11.32 3.72
N ASP A 41 -3.43 -10.62 3.08
CA ASP A 41 -4.70 -11.16 2.60
C ASP A 41 -4.74 -11.07 1.05
N PRO A 42 -4.27 -12.11 0.33
CA PRO A 42 -4.26 -12.09 -1.14
C PRO A 42 -5.68 -11.95 -1.72
N PRO A 43 -5.84 -11.48 -2.98
CA PRO A 43 -7.15 -11.35 -3.62
C PRO A 43 -7.98 -12.64 -3.56
N GLU A 44 -9.30 -12.50 -3.47
CA GLU A 44 -10.24 -13.61 -3.30
C GLU A 44 -10.06 -14.70 -4.37
N ASP A 45 -9.93 -14.32 -5.63
CA ASP A 45 -9.71 -15.26 -6.74
C ASP A 45 -8.47 -16.15 -6.52
N LEU A 46 -7.39 -15.59 -5.98
CA LEU A 46 -6.18 -16.36 -5.69
C LEU A 46 -6.38 -17.29 -4.49
N ARG A 47 -7.09 -16.83 -3.45
CA ARG A 47 -7.41 -17.67 -2.28
C ARG A 47 -8.33 -18.84 -2.68
N ASN A 48 -9.31 -18.58 -3.53
CA ASN A 48 -10.21 -19.60 -4.06
C ASN A 48 -9.43 -20.62 -4.89
N ALA A 49 -8.60 -20.18 -5.83
CA ALA A 49 -7.76 -21.08 -6.62
C ALA A 49 -6.80 -21.94 -5.77
N ALA A 50 -6.17 -21.36 -4.73
CA ALA A 50 -5.32 -22.11 -3.81
C ALA A 50 -6.12 -23.16 -3.02
N THR A 51 -7.32 -22.80 -2.56
CA THR A 51 -8.23 -23.68 -1.82
C THR A 51 -8.69 -24.86 -2.68
N ASP A 52 -9.13 -24.59 -3.92
CA ASP A 52 -9.61 -25.61 -4.86
C ASP A 52 -8.53 -26.65 -5.20
N LEU A 53 -7.27 -26.22 -5.19
CA LEU A 53 -6.11 -27.08 -5.43
C LEU A 53 -5.48 -27.63 -4.14
N ASN A 54 -6.06 -27.33 -2.97
CA ASN A 54 -5.60 -27.75 -1.65
C ASN A 54 -4.13 -27.35 -1.35
N PHE A 55 -3.75 -26.15 -1.80
CA PHE A 55 -2.51 -25.48 -1.40
C PHE A 55 -2.75 -24.50 -0.25
N PRO A 56 -1.75 -24.25 0.62
CA PRO A 56 -1.82 -23.15 1.56
C PRO A 56 -1.97 -21.83 0.81
N ILE A 57 -2.72 -20.88 1.38
CA ILE A 57 -2.85 -19.53 0.82
C ILE A 57 -1.44 -18.90 0.79
N PRO A 58 -0.94 -18.47 -0.38
CA PRO A 58 0.41 -17.93 -0.48
C PRO A 58 0.47 -16.53 0.12
N VAL A 59 1.59 -16.20 0.73
CA VAL A 59 1.94 -14.80 1.01
C VAL A 59 2.41 -14.17 -0.30
N LEU A 60 1.83 -13.04 -0.68
CA LEU A 60 2.27 -12.29 -1.85
C LEU A 60 3.23 -11.18 -1.43
N GLU A 61 4.46 -11.25 -1.94
CA GLU A 61 5.51 -10.27 -1.65
C GLU A 61 5.95 -9.54 -2.92
N VAL A 62 6.11 -8.22 -2.80
CA VAL A 62 6.77 -7.37 -3.80
C VAL A 62 7.99 -6.73 -3.14
N ARG A 63 9.19 -7.10 -3.59
CA ARG A 63 10.45 -6.65 -2.98
C ARG A 63 11.29 -5.80 -3.93
N GLY A 64 11.82 -4.71 -3.37
CA GLY A 64 12.72 -3.78 -4.02
C GLY A 64 11.99 -2.71 -4.83
N ARG A 65 12.58 -1.52 -4.89
CA ARG A 65 11.97 -0.32 -5.49
C ARG A 65 11.44 -0.55 -6.91
N HIS A 66 12.20 -1.26 -7.75
CA HIS A 66 11.77 -1.51 -9.12
C HIS A 66 10.54 -2.44 -9.22
N ALA A 67 10.39 -3.41 -8.32
CA ALA A 67 9.20 -4.25 -8.27
C ALA A 67 8.00 -3.46 -7.70
N LEU A 68 8.25 -2.61 -6.69
CA LEU A 68 7.26 -1.69 -6.13
C LEU A 68 6.75 -0.70 -7.19
N GLU A 69 7.63 -0.15 -8.03
CA GLU A 69 7.23 0.71 -9.17
C GLU A 69 6.19 0.04 -10.05
N ARG A 70 6.44 -1.20 -10.50
CA ARG A 70 5.48 -1.95 -11.31
C ARG A 70 4.17 -2.25 -10.57
N ARG A 71 4.25 -2.56 -9.27
CA ARG A 71 3.08 -2.85 -8.43
C ARG A 71 2.20 -1.63 -8.23
N VAL A 72 2.79 -0.46 -8.02
CA VAL A 72 2.08 0.82 -7.85
C VAL A 72 1.52 1.28 -9.19
N GLU A 73 2.31 1.22 -10.26
CA GLU A 73 1.85 1.52 -11.62
C GLU A 73 0.63 0.67 -12.00
N ARG A 74 0.69 -0.64 -11.78
CA ARG A 74 -0.44 -1.52 -12.11
C ARG A 74 -1.70 -1.17 -11.34
N ALA A 75 -1.60 -0.82 -10.06
CA ALA A 75 -2.76 -0.39 -9.28
C ALA A 75 -3.29 0.97 -9.74
N TYR A 76 -2.40 1.91 -10.06
CA TYR A 76 -2.78 3.21 -10.61
C TYR A 76 -3.58 3.04 -11.92
N GLU A 77 -3.07 2.24 -12.87
CA GLU A 77 -3.76 1.96 -14.13
C GLU A 77 -5.15 1.33 -13.94
N MET A 78 -5.27 0.41 -12.98
CA MET A 78 -6.52 -0.32 -12.74
C MET A 78 -7.57 0.54 -12.04
N PHE A 79 -7.17 1.36 -11.08
CA PHE A 79 -8.12 1.97 -10.14
C PHE A 79 -8.18 3.50 -10.24
N VAL A 80 -7.09 4.18 -10.59
CA VAL A 80 -7.01 5.65 -10.54
C VAL A 80 -7.05 6.29 -11.92
N ALA A 81 -6.29 5.75 -12.89
CA ALA A 81 -6.20 6.27 -14.25
C ALA A 81 -7.55 6.41 -14.97
N PRO A 82 -8.55 5.51 -14.77
CA PRO A 82 -9.89 5.69 -15.34
C PRO A 82 -10.64 6.91 -14.80
N GLY A 83 -10.18 7.52 -13.70
CA GLY A 83 -10.84 8.64 -13.02
C GLY A 83 -12.00 8.21 -12.13
N GLU A 84 -12.20 6.90 -11.93
CA GLU A 84 -13.31 6.34 -11.16
C GLU A 84 -13.02 6.28 -9.66
N HIS A 85 -11.77 6.04 -9.28
CA HIS A 85 -11.38 5.90 -7.88
C HIS A 85 -10.15 6.72 -7.49
N ARG A 86 -10.00 6.90 -6.17
CA ARG A 86 -8.81 7.41 -5.51
C ARG A 86 -8.61 6.73 -4.16
N PHE A 87 -7.37 6.61 -3.72
CA PHE A 87 -7.05 6.09 -2.38
C PHE A 87 -6.93 7.25 -1.39
N VAL A 88 -7.60 7.14 -0.24
CA VAL A 88 -7.67 8.19 0.77
C VAL A 88 -7.38 7.63 2.15
N GLN A 89 -6.81 8.46 3.02
CA GLN A 89 -6.64 8.10 4.41
C GLN A 89 -8.01 8.13 5.11
N ARG A 90 -8.32 7.07 5.85
CA ARG A 90 -9.58 6.97 6.59
C ARG A 90 -9.43 7.41 8.05
N SER A 91 -8.28 7.13 8.67
CA SER A 91 -8.00 7.49 10.07
C SER A 91 -6.58 8.02 10.25
N PRO A 92 -6.31 8.89 11.25
CA PRO A 92 -4.96 9.33 11.56
C PRO A 92 -4.01 8.15 11.78
N ALA A 93 -2.77 8.30 11.33
CA ALA A 93 -1.77 7.28 11.51
C ALA A 93 -1.44 7.11 13.01
N THR A 94 -1.30 5.86 13.43
CA THR A 94 -0.99 5.47 14.80
C THR A 94 0.43 4.94 14.88
N ARG A 95 1.19 5.38 15.88
CA ARG A 95 2.51 4.82 16.16
C ARG A 95 2.37 3.63 17.10
N LEU A 96 2.64 2.43 16.59
CA LEU A 96 2.55 1.20 17.36
C LEU A 96 3.83 0.94 18.16
N LEU A 97 4.99 1.19 17.54
CA LEU A 97 6.32 1.09 18.16
C LEU A 97 7.19 2.24 17.68
N LYS A 98 8.41 2.38 18.21
CA LYS A 98 9.36 3.45 17.85
C LYS A 98 9.47 3.67 16.33
N ASN A 99 9.50 2.58 15.57
CA ASN A 99 9.65 2.54 14.11
C ASN A 99 8.51 1.75 13.41
N VAL A 100 7.36 1.56 14.07
CA VAL A 100 6.20 0.88 13.45
C VAL A 100 5.00 1.80 13.47
N VAL A 101 4.40 2.01 12.29
CA VAL A 101 3.28 2.92 12.04
C VAL A 101 2.17 2.15 11.36
N ALA A 102 0.92 2.43 11.74
CA ALA A 102 -0.25 1.84 11.11
C ALA A 102 -1.27 2.92 10.75
N PHE A 103 -1.96 2.75 9.62
CA PHE A 103 -3.07 3.63 9.23
C PHE A 103 -4.05 2.87 8.34
N THR A 104 -5.30 3.29 8.36
CA THR A 104 -6.33 2.75 7.47
C THR A 104 -6.57 3.67 6.28
N TRP A 105 -6.91 3.05 5.16
CA TRP A 105 -7.21 3.73 3.91
C TRP A 105 -8.50 3.20 3.29
N SER A 106 -9.08 4.00 2.41
CA SER A 106 -10.24 3.61 1.61
C SER A 106 -9.97 3.91 0.14
N MET A 107 -10.42 3.02 -0.74
CA MET A 107 -10.61 3.33 -2.15
C MET A 107 -12.01 3.91 -2.28
N VAL A 108 -12.10 5.17 -2.71
CA VAL A 108 -13.36 5.88 -2.83
C VAL A 108 -13.65 6.22 -4.28
N THR A 109 -14.93 6.21 -4.65
CA THR A 109 -15.43 6.73 -5.93
C THR A 109 -15.31 8.25 -6.01
N ALA A 110 -15.55 8.82 -7.19
CA ALA A 110 -15.53 10.26 -7.43
C ALA A 110 -16.47 11.07 -6.49
N ASP A 111 -17.61 10.50 -6.08
CA ASP A 111 -18.55 11.10 -5.13
C ASP A 111 -18.15 10.91 -3.65
N GLY A 112 -17.06 10.19 -3.37
CA GLY A 112 -16.53 9.93 -2.05
C GLY A 112 -17.04 8.65 -1.38
N THR A 113 -17.87 7.85 -2.04
CA THR A 113 -18.34 6.57 -1.49
C THR A 113 -17.19 5.57 -1.38
N ALA A 114 -16.99 4.98 -0.19
CA ALA A 114 -15.99 3.95 0.00
C ALA A 114 -16.45 2.63 -0.64
N VAL A 115 -15.63 2.08 -1.55
CA VAL A 115 -15.89 0.83 -2.28
C VAL A 115 -14.83 -0.24 -2.00
N GLY A 116 -13.83 0.09 -1.19
CA GLY A 116 -12.80 -0.81 -0.70
C GLY A 116 -11.96 -0.11 0.35
N GLY A 117 -11.08 -0.85 1.01
CA GLY A 117 -10.20 -0.30 2.03
C GLY A 117 -9.26 -1.32 2.61
N GLY A 118 -8.41 -0.86 3.51
CA GLY A 118 -7.40 -1.69 4.13
C GLY A 118 -6.69 -1.01 5.29
N LEU A 119 -5.78 -1.78 5.88
CA LEU A 119 -4.82 -1.37 6.89
C LEU A 119 -3.43 -1.65 6.34
N ASP A 120 -2.55 -0.66 6.40
CA ASP A 120 -1.13 -0.87 6.19
C ASP A 120 -0.40 -0.76 7.53
N VAL A 121 0.52 -1.69 7.79
CA VAL A 121 1.44 -1.67 8.94
C VAL A 121 2.86 -1.56 8.42
N LEU A 122 3.42 -0.35 8.54
CA LEU A 122 4.75 0.00 8.06
C LEU A 122 5.79 -0.15 9.16
N ALA A 123 6.82 -0.95 8.91
CA ALA A 123 8.05 -0.95 9.70
C ALA A 123 9.12 -0.11 8.98
N LEU A 124 9.66 0.87 9.71
CA LEU A 124 10.62 1.83 9.20
C LEU A 124 12.05 1.45 9.60
N ASP A 125 13.01 1.76 8.73
CA ASP A 125 14.43 1.75 9.07
C ASP A 125 14.87 2.99 9.85
N GLU A 126 16.17 3.08 10.14
CA GLU A 126 16.77 4.17 10.92
C GLU A 126 16.68 5.53 10.23
N ASP A 127 16.60 5.55 8.89
CA ASP A 127 16.40 6.75 8.07
C ASP A 127 14.92 7.13 7.95
N GLY A 128 14.01 6.32 8.52
CA GLY A 128 12.57 6.52 8.43
C GLY A 128 11.96 6.05 7.11
N ARG A 129 12.67 5.22 6.32
CA ARG A 129 12.15 4.60 5.09
C ARG A 129 11.46 3.29 5.39
N ILE A 130 10.47 2.95 4.58
CA ILE A 130 9.70 1.71 4.70
C ILE A 130 10.58 0.52 4.34
N ARG A 131 10.81 -0.36 5.32
CA ARG A 131 11.50 -1.64 5.15
C ARG A 131 10.51 -2.76 4.87
N THR A 132 9.38 -2.76 5.58
CA THR A 132 8.27 -3.68 5.30
C THR A 132 6.94 -2.96 5.43
N ASP A 133 6.02 -3.28 4.54
CA ASP A 133 4.61 -2.93 4.61
C ASP A 133 3.79 -4.22 4.66
N HIS A 134 3.02 -4.42 5.72
CA HIS A 134 2.08 -5.52 5.82
C HIS A 134 0.68 -4.97 5.55
N GLN A 135 0.19 -5.28 4.35
CA GLN A 135 -1.08 -4.77 3.85
C GLN A 135 -2.18 -5.81 4.05
N HIS A 136 -3.24 -5.38 4.72
CA HIS A 136 -4.49 -6.11 4.91
C HIS A 136 -5.59 -5.45 4.07
N ILE A 137 -6.31 -6.23 3.27
CA ILE A 137 -7.40 -5.76 2.42
C ILE A 137 -8.74 -6.16 3.02
N GLY A 138 -9.72 -5.25 3.02
CA GLY A 138 -11.09 -5.54 3.47
C GLY A 138 -11.27 -5.51 4.98
N VAL A 139 -10.42 -4.79 5.71
CA VAL A 139 -10.60 -4.53 7.14
C VAL A 139 -11.50 -3.31 7.35
N ASP A 140 -12.68 -3.54 7.94
CA ASP A 140 -13.61 -2.51 8.40
C ASP A 140 -13.13 -1.77 9.65
#